data_AF-A0A553PC68-F1
#
_entry.id   AF-A0A553PC68-F1
#
_cell.length_a   1.000
_cell.length_b   1.000
_cell.length_c   1.000
_cell.angle_alpha   90.00
_cell.angle_beta   90.00
_cell.angle_gamma   90.00
#
_symmetry.space_group_name_H-M   'P 1'
#
loop_
_entity.id
_entity.type
_entity.pdbx_description
1 polymer ?
#
loop_
_entity_poly.entity_id
_entity_poly.type
_entity_poly.pdbx_seq_one_letter_code
_entity_poly.pdbx_strand_id
1 'polypeptide(L)'
;MGLGALSTFTKRLQGILPPNTANCPTKAEARRSAARIALMNSIFNEQPTRKITQDFIAKAVHDACSNYGTIGETPSPGVAAFRFMLESNLGKTMLEFQELMTVFQLLHWNGSLKAMRERQCSRQEVVEHYSHRPLDDDMRSQMALDWIAREQEIPGIISRELNLSERELEEARLAGKELRFPKEKKDILMLANSQVGDPYD
;
A
#
# COMPACT_ATOMS: atom_id res chain seq x y z
N MET A 1 6.25 16.07 4.61
CA MET A 1 5.96 15.44 3.31
C MET A 1 4.47 15.17 3.29
N GLY A 2 3.73 15.76 2.36
CA GLY A 2 2.27 15.79 2.41
C GLY A 2 1.64 14.42 2.14
N LEU A 3 0.89 13.92 3.12
CA LEU A 3 0.00 12.74 3.07
C LEU A 3 -0.89 12.69 1.81
N GLY A 4 -1.16 13.84 1.19
CA GLY A 4 -1.98 13.94 -0.04
C GLY A 4 -1.41 13.25 -1.28
N ALA A 5 -0.08 13.13 -1.40
CA ALA A 5 0.54 12.52 -2.59
C ALA A 5 0.44 10.98 -2.59
N LEU A 6 0.68 10.34 -1.44
CA LEU A 6 0.56 8.88 -1.24
C LEU A 6 -0.90 8.40 -1.22
N SER A 7 -1.82 9.20 -0.66
CA SER A 7 -3.27 8.90 -0.65
C SER A 7 -3.91 8.98 -2.03
N THR A 8 -3.32 9.74 -2.96
CA THR A 8 -3.78 9.80 -4.34
C THR A 8 -3.21 8.67 -5.19
N PHE A 9 -1.97 8.28 -4.93
CA PHE A 9 -1.30 7.24 -5.70
C PHE A 9 -2.11 5.93 -5.77
N THR A 10 -2.78 5.56 -4.66
CA THR A 10 -3.75 4.45 -4.58
C THR A 10 -5.06 4.69 -5.33
N LYS A 11 -5.49 5.95 -5.53
CA LYS A 11 -6.70 6.30 -6.30
C LYS A 11 -6.54 6.08 -7.80
N ARG A 12 -5.33 6.20 -8.37
CA ARG A 12 -5.11 6.03 -9.83
C ARG A 12 -4.91 4.59 -10.28
N LEU A 13 -4.49 3.70 -9.37
CA LEU A 13 -4.39 2.26 -9.63
C LEU A 13 -5.77 1.57 -9.76
N GLN A 14 -6.84 2.27 -9.36
CA GLN A 14 -8.23 1.79 -9.40
C GLN A 14 -8.83 1.76 -10.81
N GLY A 15 -8.21 2.44 -11.81
CA GLY A 15 -8.69 2.44 -13.19
C GLY A 15 -8.43 1.16 -13.99
N ILE A 16 -7.88 0.11 -13.36
CA ILE A 16 -7.41 -1.12 -14.03
C ILE A 16 -8.23 -2.36 -13.62
N LEU A 17 -9.13 -2.23 -12.63
CA LEU A 17 -10.02 -3.33 -12.23
C LEU A 17 -11.34 -3.24 -13.01
N PRO A 18 -11.77 -4.31 -13.71
CA PRO A 18 -13.05 -4.31 -14.39
C PRO A 18 -14.20 -4.16 -13.38
N PRO A 19 -15.22 -3.34 -13.67
CA PRO A 19 -16.39 -3.26 -12.83
C PRO A 19 -17.24 -4.50 -13.09
N ASN A 20 -17.37 -5.37 -12.08
CA ASN A 20 -18.60 -6.12 -11.77
C ASN A 20 -18.31 -7.16 -10.69
N THR A 21 -18.57 -6.80 -9.43
CA THR A 21 -18.94 -7.80 -8.43
C THR A 21 -20.38 -8.22 -8.70
N ALA A 22 -20.55 -9.12 -9.66
CA ALA A 22 -21.84 -9.76 -9.89
C ALA A 22 -22.24 -10.56 -8.64
N ASN A 23 -23.43 -10.26 -8.12
CA ASN A 23 -24.02 -10.93 -6.96
C ASN A 23 -24.14 -12.43 -7.26
N CYS A 24 -23.23 -13.25 -6.71
CA CYS A 24 -23.21 -14.69 -6.96
C CYS A 24 -24.22 -15.37 -6.03
N PRO A 25 -25.25 -16.06 -6.55
CA PRO A 25 -26.33 -16.60 -5.71
C PRO A 25 -25.87 -17.80 -4.84
N THR A 26 -24.72 -18.41 -5.15
CA THR A 26 -24.18 -19.51 -4.35
C THR A 26 -22.68 -19.37 -4.02
N LYS A 27 -22.26 -19.93 -2.88
CA LYS A 27 -20.84 -20.00 -2.46
C LYS A 27 -19.96 -20.73 -3.49
N ALA A 28 -20.52 -21.71 -4.20
CA ALA A 28 -19.81 -22.46 -5.25
C ALA A 28 -19.55 -21.59 -6.51
N GLU A 29 -20.49 -20.74 -6.90
CA GLU A 29 -20.31 -19.81 -8.02
C GLU A 29 -19.40 -18.65 -7.68
N ALA A 30 -19.46 -18.13 -6.44
CA ALA A 30 -18.50 -17.15 -5.96
C ALA A 30 -17.06 -17.69 -6.02
N ARG A 31 -16.85 -18.95 -5.61
CA ARG A 31 -15.53 -19.62 -5.72
C ARG A 31 -15.07 -19.80 -7.17
N ARG A 32 -15.97 -20.19 -8.08
CA ARG A 32 -15.65 -20.31 -9.52
C ARG A 32 -15.34 -18.96 -10.16
N SER A 33 -16.10 -17.92 -9.82
CA SER A 33 -15.85 -16.55 -10.25
C SER A 33 -14.49 -16.04 -9.74
N ALA A 34 -14.20 -16.26 -8.46
CA ALA A 34 -12.91 -15.91 -7.85
C ALA A 34 -11.73 -16.65 -8.50
N ALA A 35 -11.88 -17.96 -8.77
CA ALA A 35 -10.85 -18.74 -9.47
C ALA A 35 -10.62 -18.25 -10.91
N ARG A 36 -11.68 -17.87 -11.62
CA ARG A 36 -11.58 -17.29 -12.96
C ARG A 36 -10.92 -15.92 -12.95
N ILE A 37 -11.24 -15.08 -11.98
CA ILE A 37 -10.60 -13.78 -11.77
C ILE A 37 -9.13 -13.96 -11.41
N ALA A 38 -8.79 -14.90 -10.52
CA ALA A 38 -7.41 -15.21 -10.15
C ALA A 38 -6.58 -15.70 -11.34
N LEU A 39 -7.15 -16.60 -12.17
CA LEU A 39 -6.50 -17.08 -13.39
C LEU A 39 -6.31 -15.93 -14.40
N MET A 40 -7.35 -15.12 -14.61
CA MET A 40 -7.25 -13.94 -15.47
C MET A 40 -6.16 -13.01 -14.96
N ASN A 41 -6.12 -12.70 -13.66
CA ASN A 41 -5.09 -11.86 -13.07
C ASN A 41 -3.68 -12.44 -13.24
N SER A 42 -3.49 -13.76 -13.09
CA SER A 42 -2.20 -14.43 -13.32
C SER A 42 -1.73 -14.27 -14.76
N ILE A 43 -2.57 -14.54 -15.75
CA ILE A 43 -2.23 -14.40 -17.18
C ILE A 43 -2.02 -12.91 -17.56
N PHE A 44 -2.76 -12.01 -16.94
CA PHE A 44 -2.73 -10.57 -17.26
C PHE A 44 -1.54 -9.84 -16.61
N ASN A 45 -1.07 -10.30 -15.45
CA ASN A 45 0.05 -9.66 -14.73
C ASN A 45 1.42 -9.94 -15.36
N GLU A 46 1.54 -10.99 -16.19
CA GLU A 46 2.77 -11.33 -16.91
C GLU A 46 2.92 -10.59 -18.25
N GLN A 47 1.95 -9.77 -18.66
CA GLN A 47 2.01 -9.09 -19.95
C GLN A 47 3.05 -7.95 -19.98
N PRO A 48 3.89 -7.86 -21.04
CA PRO A 48 4.87 -6.77 -21.22
C PRO A 48 4.25 -5.38 -21.20
N THR A 49 2.99 -5.25 -21.61
CA THR A 49 2.19 -4.01 -21.63
C THR A 49 1.85 -3.47 -20.25
N ARG A 50 2.11 -4.23 -19.17
CA ARG A 50 1.91 -3.82 -17.76
C ARG A 50 3.20 -3.58 -17.00
N LYS A 51 4.34 -3.49 -17.70
CA LYS A 51 5.60 -3.03 -17.10
C LYS A 51 5.65 -1.50 -17.03
N ILE A 52 6.38 -0.99 -16.05
CA ILE A 52 6.68 0.42 -15.97
C ILE A 52 7.63 0.76 -17.11
N THR A 53 7.17 1.58 -18.06
CA THR A 53 7.95 2.08 -19.20
C THR A 53 8.26 3.55 -19.02
N GLN A 54 9.29 4.06 -19.71
CA GLN A 54 9.63 5.48 -19.66
C GLN A 54 8.45 6.38 -20.06
N ASP A 55 7.67 5.97 -21.07
CA ASP A 55 6.46 6.68 -21.52
C ASP A 55 5.38 6.72 -20.44
N PHE A 56 5.20 5.61 -19.71
CA PHE A 56 4.28 5.57 -18.57
C PHE A 56 4.75 6.53 -17.47
N ILE A 57 6.05 6.56 -17.15
CA ILE A 57 6.59 7.47 -16.13
C ILE A 57 6.35 8.92 -16.52
N ALA A 58 6.68 9.29 -17.76
CA ALA A 58 6.50 10.64 -18.26
C ALA A 58 5.03 11.09 -18.16
N LYS A 59 4.10 10.24 -18.60
CA LYS A 59 2.66 10.50 -18.53
C LYS A 59 2.15 10.58 -17.08
N ALA A 60 2.50 9.61 -16.24
CA ALA A 60 2.05 9.55 -14.85
C ALA A 60 2.54 10.75 -14.03
N VAL A 61 3.78 11.19 -14.26
CA VAL A 61 4.36 12.37 -13.62
C VAL A 61 3.70 13.65 -14.15
N HIS A 62 3.50 13.78 -15.46
CA HIS A 62 2.78 14.91 -16.04
C HIS A 62 1.38 15.04 -15.44
N ASP A 63 0.63 13.94 -15.41
CA ASP A 63 -0.71 13.90 -14.84
C ASP A 63 -0.69 14.21 -13.33
N ALA A 64 0.39 13.87 -12.61
CA ALA A 64 0.55 14.20 -11.19
C ALA A 64 0.88 15.69 -10.99
N CYS A 65 1.71 16.29 -11.84
CA CYS A 65 1.94 17.74 -11.83
C CYS A 65 0.63 18.52 -12.04
N SER A 66 -0.19 18.11 -13.02
CA SER A 66 -1.45 18.76 -13.36
C SER A 66 -2.49 18.70 -12.23
N ASN A 67 -2.52 17.60 -11.47
CA ASN A 67 -3.50 17.42 -10.40
C ASN A 67 -3.04 17.93 -9.03
N TYR A 68 -1.73 18.02 -8.78
CA TYR A 68 -1.17 18.33 -7.46
C TYR A 68 -0.34 19.62 -7.41
N GLY A 69 -0.21 20.32 -8.54
CA GLY A 69 0.42 21.62 -8.64
C GLY A 69 1.95 21.58 -8.46
N THR A 70 2.62 22.45 -9.22
CA THR A 70 3.99 22.86 -8.94
C THR A 70 4.00 23.82 -7.75
N ILE A 71 5.00 23.74 -6.88
CA ILE A 71 5.30 24.83 -5.94
C ILE A 71 6.28 25.74 -6.70
N GLY A 72 5.75 26.73 -7.41
CA GLY A 72 6.53 27.59 -8.32
C GLY A 72 6.90 26.88 -9.64
N GLU A 73 8.17 26.99 -10.06
CA GLU A 73 8.72 26.31 -11.26
C GLU A 73 9.22 24.88 -10.98
N THR A 74 9.21 24.46 -9.71
CA THR A 74 9.73 23.15 -9.30
C THR A 74 8.60 22.14 -9.02
N PRO A 75 8.74 20.86 -9.46
CA PRO A 75 7.81 19.81 -9.09
C PRO A 75 7.67 19.74 -7.57
N SER A 76 6.44 19.59 -7.05
CA SER A 76 6.25 19.48 -5.61
C SER A 76 7.08 18.30 -5.06
N PRO A 77 7.57 18.36 -3.80
CA PRO A 77 8.39 17.30 -3.22
C PRO A 77 7.75 15.91 -3.27
N GLY A 78 6.41 15.84 -3.29
CA GLY A 78 5.65 14.61 -3.47
C GLY A 78 5.71 14.07 -4.89
N VAL A 79 5.62 14.93 -5.91
CA VAL A 79 5.77 14.54 -7.33
C VAL A 79 7.20 14.10 -7.63
N ALA A 80 8.21 14.76 -7.05
CA ALA A 80 9.60 14.34 -7.18
C ALA A 80 9.86 12.95 -6.57
N ALA A 81 9.30 12.68 -5.38
CA ALA A 81 9.38 11.35 -4.77
C ALA A 81 8.63 10.29 -5.59
N PHE A 82 7.47 10.65 -6.16
CA PHE A 82 6.71 9.76 -7.03
C PHE A 82 7.47 9.41 -8.32
N ARG A 83 8.08 10.41 -8.97
CA ARG A 83 8.97 10.19 -10.13
C ARG A 83 10.11 9.24 -9.76
N PHE A 84 10.82 9.52 -8.67
CA PHE A 84 11.94 8.70 -8.22
C PHE A 84 11.53 7.23 -7.98
N MET A 85 10.37 7.01 -7.37
CA MET A 85 9.84 5.65 -7.14
C MET A 85 9.54 4.93 -8.45
N LEU A 86 8.96 5.62 -9.43
CA LEU A 86 8.68 5.05 -10.74
C LEU A 86 9.96 4.71 -11.52
N GLU A 87 10.93 5.63 -11.54
CA GLU A 87 12.22 5.45 -12.21
C GLU A 87 13.01 4.28 -11.60
N SER A 88 12.98 4.15 -10.27
CA SER A 88 13.64 3.05 -9.54
C SER A 88 13.01 1.68 -9.77
N ASN A 89 11.83 1.63 -10.41
CA ASN A 89 11.10 0.39 -10.71
C ASN A 89 10.83 0.22 -12.21
N LEU A 90 11.61 0.88 -13.08
CA LEU A 90 11.53 0.72 -14.52
C LEU A 90 11.67 -0.77 -14.90
N GLY A 91 10.78 -1.24 -15.77
CA GLY A 91 10.77 -2.63 -16.23
C GLY A 91 10.10 -3.63 -15.27
N LYS A 92 9.83 -3.25 -14.02
CA LYS A 92 8.98 -4.05 -13.12
C LYS A 92 7.52 -3.97 -13.55
N THR A 93 6.76 -5.01 -13.23
CA THR A 93 5.31 -5.04 -13.43
C THR A 93 4.61 -4.03 -12.52
N MET A 94 3.43 -3.58 -12.94
CA MET A 94 2.59 -2.74 -12.10
C MET A 94 2.26 -3.42 -10.78
N LEU A 95 2.11 -4.76 -10.75
CA LEU A 95 1.80 -5.48 -9.52
C LEU A 95 2.96 -5.39 -8.51
N GLU A 96 4.20 -5.70 -8.93
CA GLU A 96 5.39 -5.58 -8.08
C GLU A 96 5.54 -4.16 -7.54
N PHE A 97 5.30 -3.14 -8.38
CA PHE A 97 5.34 -1.76 -7.95
C PHE A 97 4.27 -1.42 -6.93
N GLN A 98 3.06 -1.95 -7.09
CA GLN A 98 1.98 -1.75 -6.15
C GLN A 98 2.22 -2.43 -4.79
N GLU A 99 2.81 -3.63 -4.80
CA GLU A 99 3.22 -4.33 -3.58
C GLU A 99 4.28 -3.50 -2.84
N LEU A 100 5.32 -3.05 -3.54
CA LEU A 100 6.33 -2.15 -2.98
C LEU A 100 5.68 -0.89 -2.41
N MET A 101 4.67 -0.35 -3.08
CA MET A 101 3.98 0.84 -2.59
C MET A 101 3.15 0.60 -1.34
N THR A 102 2.55 -0.59 -1.22
CA THR A 102 1.87 -1.02 0.01
C THR A 102 2.87 -1.08 1.17
N VAL A 103 4.06 -1.64 0.95
CA VAL A 103 5.15 -1.67 1.96
C VAL A 103 5.50 -0.24 2.42
N PHE A 104 5.76 0.67 1.48
CA PHE A 104 6.09 2.06 1.83
C PHE A 104 4.96 2.80 2.58
N GLN A 105 3.70 2.51 2.26
CA GLN A 105 2.56 3.06 2.98
C GLN A 105 2.49 2.53 4.41
N LEU A 106 2.77 1.24 4.62
CA LEU A 106 2.82 0.63 5.95
C LEU A 106 3.99 1.19 6.78
N LEU A 107 5.19 1.29 6.20
CA LEU A 107 6.37 1.89 6.85
C LEU A 107 6.16 3.36 7.20
N HIS A 108 5.35 4.06 6.41
CA HIS A 108 4.96 5.43 6.73
C HIS A 108 3.97 5.45 7.90
N TRP A 109 2.93 4.62 7.84
CA TRP A 109 1.86 4.55 8.82
C TRP A 109 2.35 4.11 10.20
N ASN A 110 3.18 3.07 10.29
CA ASN A 110 3.77 2.61 11.55
C ASN A 110 4.95 3.49 12.01
N GLY A 111 5.27 4.59 11.30
CA GLY A 111 6.33 5.52 11.66
C GLY A 111 7.78 5.06 11.37
N SER A 112 8.02 3.86 10.83
CA SER A 112 9.38 3.39 10.52
C SER A 112 10.12 4.32 9.56
N LEU A 113 9.45 4.92 8.56
CA LEU A 113 10.09 5.91 7.67
C LEU A 113 10.56 7.17 8.41
N LYS A 114 9.85 7.57 9.48
CA LYS A 114 10.26 8.70 10.33
C LYS A 114 11.52 8.31 11.10
N ALA A 115 11.54 7.14 11.72
CA ALA A 115 12.70 6.63 12.46
C ALA A 115 13.95 6.47 11.56
N MET A 116 13.78 5.95 10.33
CA MET A 116 14.86 5.86 9.34
C MET A 116 15.41 7.23 8.96
N ARG A 117 14.53 8.22 8.78
CA ARG A 117 14.97 9.60 8.53
C ARG A 117 15.77 10.18 9.69
N GLU A 118 15.36 9.92 10.93
CA GLU A 118 16.08 10.38 12.13
C GLU A 118 17.47 9.72 12.25
N ARG A 119 17.61 8.49 11.73
CA ARG A 119 18.89 7.77 11.59
C ARG A 119 19.69 8.16 10.34
N GLN A 120 19.28 9.20 9.62
CA GLN A 120 19.93 9.69 8.40
C GLN A 120 19.98 8.68 7.24
N CYS A 121 19.06 7.71 7.18
CA CYS A 121 18.93 6.84 6.01
C CYS A 121 18.48 7.67 4.80
N SER A 122 19.21 7.56 3.69
CA SER A 122 18.87 8.20 2.43
C SER A 122 17.66 7.52 1.78
N ARG A 123 16.98 8.25 0.87
CA ARG A 123 15.85 7.68 0.12
C ARG A 123 16.27 6.49 -0.74
N GLN A 124 17.49 6.53 -1.29
CA GLN A 124 18.02 5.47 -2.14
C GLN A 124 18.25 4.19 -1.35
N GLU A 125 18.90 4.28 -0.18
CA GLU A 125 19.12 3.12 0.69
C GLU A 125 17.81 2.47 1.13
N VAL A 126 16.81 3.29 1.49
CA VAL A 126 15.50 2.76 1.89
C VAL A 126 14.81 2.07 0.71
N VAL A 127 14.80 2.68 -0.49
CA VAL A 127 14.21 2.05 -1.68
C VAL A 127 14.93 0.77 -2.06
N GLU A 128 16.24 0.75 -2.05
CA GLU A 128 17.03 -0.43 -2.37
C GLU A 128 16.75 -1.58 -1.39
N HIS A 129 16.69 -1.28 -0.09
CA HIS A 129 16.42 -2.27 0.95
C HIS A 129 15.05 -2.94 0.81
N TYR A 130 14.00 -2.18 0.49
CA TYR A 130 12.64 -2.72 0.36
C TYR A 130 12.27 -3.17 -1.06
N SER A 131 13.06 -2.83 -2.08
CA SER A 131 12.77 -3.16 -3.50
C SER A 131 12.69 -4.65 -3.81
N HIS A 132 13.28 -5.48 -2.96
CA HIS A 132 13.34 -6.94 -3.11
C HIS A 132 12.77 -7.68 -1.89
N ARG A 133 12.18 -6.95 -0.93
CA ARG A 133 11.55 -7.54 0.26
C ARG A 133 10.03 -7.60 0.06
N PRO A 134 9.45 -8.81 -0.08
CA PRO A 134 8.01 -8.93 -0.17
C PRO A 134 7.34 -8.54 1.15
N LEU A 135 6.04 -8.26 1.10
CA LEU A 135 5.20 -8.16 2.29
C LEU A 135 4.86 -9.56 2.80
N ASP A 136 5.83 -10.16 3.48
CA ASP A 136 5.79 -11.49 4.07
C ASP A 136 5.44 -11.47 5.57
N ASP A 137 5.37 -12.66 6.15
CA ASP A 137 4.99 -12.85 7.55
C ASP A 137 6.03 -12.30 8.52
N ASP A 138 7.31 -12.33 8.15
CA ASP A 138 8.40 -11.75 8.95
C ASP A 138 8.24 -10.23 9.04
N MET A 139 7.98 -9.55 7.92
CA MET A 139 7.75 -8.11 7.94
C MET A 139 6.47 -7.74 8.67
N ARG A 140 5.38 -8.49 8.51
CA ARG A 140 4.14 -8.29 9.29
C ARG A 140 4.38 -8.46 10.78
N SER A 141 5.14 -9.48 11.18
CA SER A 141 5.50 -9.74 12.57
C SER A 141 6.35 -8.62 13.16
N GLN A 142 7.33 -8.11 12.41
CA GLN A 142 8.14 -6.97 12.83
C GLN A 142 7.27 -5.72 13.03
N MET A 143 6.34 -5.44 12.12
CA MET A 143 5.42 -4.30 12.26
C MET A 143 4.46 -4.49 13.44
N ALA A 144 4.01 -5.72 13.71
CA ALA A 144 3.18 -6.03 14.88
C ALA A 144 3.94 -5.78 16.19
N LEU A 145 5.22 -6.18 16.28
CA LEU A 145 6.08 -5.88 17.43
C LEU A 145 6.22 -4.37 17.67
N ASP A 146 6.37 -3.58 16.61
CA ASP A 146 6.40 -2.11 16.72
C ASP A 146 5.10 -1.55 17.31
N TRP A 147 3.95 -2.17 17.02
CA TRP A 147 2.65 -1.78 17.60
C TRP A 147 2.50 -2.24 19.05
N ILE A 148 2.97 -3.44 19.38
CA ILE A 148 2.99 -3.96 20.76
C ILE A 148 3.84 -3.05 21.67
N ALA A 149 5.01 -2.62 21.19
CA ALA A 149 5.84 -1.66 21.92
C ALA A 149 5.11 -0.34 22.20
N ARG A 150 4.30 0.16 21.24
CA ARG A 150 3.48 1.37 21.43
C ARG A 150 2.33 1.17 22.39
N GLU A 151 1.72 -0.01 22.43
CA GLU A 151 0.66 -0.34 23.38
C GLU A 151 1.15 -0.25 24.83
N GLN A 152 2.42 -0.59 25.07
CA GLN A 152 3.05 -0.46 26.40
C GLN A 152 3.19 1.02 26.82
N GLU A 153 3.41 1.92 25.87
CA GLU A 153 3.52 3.37 26.13
C GLU A 153 2.15 4.06 26.16
N ILE A 154 1.22 3.60 25.32
CA ILE A 154 -0.10 4.19 25.08
C ILE A 154 -1.15 3.06 25.10
N PRO A 155 -1.67 2.70 26.29
CA PRO A 155 -2.69 1.66 26.40
C PRO A 155 -3.93 1.96 25.57
N GLY A 156 -4.44 0.94 24.87
CA GLY A 156 -5.60 0.98 23.99
C GLY A 156 -5.33 1.52 22.58
N ILE A 157 -4.07 1.78 22.20
CA ILE A 157 -3.74 2.31 20.86
C ILE A 157 -4.01 1.27 19.77
N ILE A 158 -3.70 -0.01 19.99
CA ILE A 158 -3.96 -1.08 19.03
C ILE A 158 -5.46 -1.22 18.78
N SER A 159 -6.26 -1.29 19.84
CA SER A 159 -7.72 -1.39 19.72
C SER A 159 -8.31 -0.18 18.97
N ARG A 160 -7.83 1.03 19.27
CA ARG A 160 -8.26 2.25 18.56
C ARG A 160 -7.91 2.20 17.07
N GLU A 161 -6.66 1.90 16.73
CA GLU A 161 -6.20 1.84 15.34
C GLU A 161 -6.85 0.69 14.57
N LEU A 162 -7.18 -0.43 15.23
CA LEU A 162 -7.90 -1.54 14.62
C LEU A 162 -9.30 -1.10 14.20
N ASN A 163 -10.04 -0.45 15.10
CA ASN A 163 -11.36 0.11 14.79
C ASN A 163 -11.32 1.12 13.63
N LEU A 164 -10.29 1.98 13.57
CA LEU A 164 -10.11 2.91 12.46
C LEU A 164 -9.82 2.18 11.15
N SER A 165 -8.92 1.18 11.18
CA SER A 165 -8.53 0.41 9.99
C SER A 165 -9.68 -0.42 9.44
N GLU A 166 -10.58 -0.94 10.28
CA GLU A 166 -11.79 -1.63 9.84
C GLU A 166 -12.77 -0.71 9.12
N ARG A 167 -12.98 0.50 9.64
CA ARG A 167 -13.81 1.52 8.98
C ARG A 167 -13.22 1.96 7.65
N GLU A 168 -11.92 2.25 7.62
CA GLU A 168 -11.20 2.61 6.39
C GLU A 168 -11.30 1.52 5.33
N LEU A 169 -11.18 0.24 5.73
CA LEU A 169 -11.32 -0.90 4.82
C LEU A 169 -12.72 -0.98 4.22
N GLU A 170 -13.75 -0.81 5.05
CA GLU A 170 -15.14 -0.85 4.58
C GLU A 170 -15.47 0.34 3.67
N GLU A 171 -15.03 1.55 4.04
CA GLU A 171 -15.18 2.74 3.19
C GLU A 171 -14.46 2.58 1.84
N ALA A 172 -13.24 2.02 1.86
CA ALA A 172 -12.52 1.74 0.63
C ALA A 172 -13.25 0.70 -0.22
N ARG A 173 -13.81 -0.35 0.40
CA ARG A 173 -14.60 -1.39 -0.28
C ARG A 173 -15.84 -0.79 -0.94
N LEU A 174 -16.60 0.03 -0.23
CA LEU A 174 -17.82 0.67 -0.74
C LEU A 174 -17.52 1.68 -1.86
N ALA A 175 -16.38 2.37 -1.78
CA ALA A 175 -15.95 3.32 -2.80
C ALA A 175 -15.23 2.68 -4.00
N GLY A 176 -15.12 1.34 -4.06
CA GLY A 176 -14.38 0.64 -5.13
C GLY A 176 -12.88 0.97 -5.14
N LYS A 177 -12.34 1.37 -3.99
CA LYS A 177 -10.93 1.76 -3.84
C LYS A 177 -10.03 0.55 -3.64
N GLU A 178 -8.73 0.80 -3.82
CA GLU A 178 -7.69 -0.19 -3.56
C GLU A 178 -7.71 -0.67 -2.09
N LEU A 179 -7.75 -1.99 -1.91
CA LEU A 179 -7.95 -2.61 -0.58
C LEU A 179 -6.68 -3.18 0.06
N ARG A 180 -5.56 -3.26 -0.67
CA ARG A 180 -4.32 -3.88 -0.16
C ARG A 180 -3.84 -3.22 1.13
N PHE A 181 -3.59 -1.93 1.09
CA PHE A 181 -3.12 -1.19 2.25
C PHE A 181 -4.06 -1.29 3.48
N PRO A 182 -5.37 -0.97 3.39
CA PRO A 182 -6.25 -1.07 4.56
C PRO A 182 -6.42 -2.51 5.06
N LYS A 183 -6.35 -3.52 4.18
CA LYS A 183 -6.34 -4.92 4.59
C LYS A 183 -5.08 -5.26 5.39
N GLU A 184 -3.91 -4.89 4.90
CA GLU A 184 -2.63 -5.18 5.57
C GLU A 184 -2.51 -4.45 6.92
N LYS A 185 -3.00 -3.20 7.03
CA LYS A 185 -3.12 -2.51 8.33
C LYS A 185 -3.92 -3.35 9.33
N LYS A 186 -5.10 -3.81 8.92
CA LYS A 186 -5.99 -4.63 9.76
C LYS A 186 -5.28 -5.92 10.18
N ASP A 187 -4.67 -6.64 9.24
CA ASP A 187 -4.02 -7.92 9.52
C ASP A 187 -2.85 -7.77 10.51
N ILE A 188 -2.02 -6.73 10.34
CA ILE A 188 -0.91 -6.43 11.26
C ILE A 188 -1.42 -6.08 12.66
N LEU A 189 -2.48 -5.27 12.77
CA LEU A 189 -3.07 -4.90 14.06
C LEU A 189 -3.75 -6.10 14.74
N MET A 190 -4.42 -6.97 13.98
CA MET A 190 -4.97 -8.21 14.51
C MET A 190 -3.88 -9.14 15.03
N LEU A 191 -2.75 -9.23 14.32
CA LEU A 191 -1.58 -9.98 14.77
C LEU A 191 -0.97 -9.38 16.04
N ALA A 192 -0.87 -8.07 16.13
CA ALA A 192 -0.40 -7.40 17.35
C ALA A 192 -1.36 -7.66 18.53
N ASN A 193 -2.67 -7.47 18.31
CA ASN A 193 -3.70 -7.63 19.33
C ASN A 193 -3.77 -9.06 19.90
N SER A 194 -3.55 -10.08 19.06
CA SER A 194 -3.54 -11.48 19.54
C SER A 194 -2.33 -11.82 20.41
N GLN A 195 -1.25 -11.03 20.33
CA GLN A 195 -0.01 -11.25 21.10
C GLN A 195 0.06 -10.44 22.39
N VAL A 196 -0.70 -9.35 22.53
CA VAL A 196 -0.72 -8.53 23.75
C VAL A 196 -1.41 -9.26 24.92
N GLY A 197 -2.27 -10.24 24.66
CA GLY A 197 -3.06 -10.92 25.69
C GLY A 197 -4.13 -10.01 26.28
N ASP A 198 -5.23 -10.57 26.77
CA ASP A 198 -6.22 -9.79 27.51
C ASP A 198 -5.60 -9.41 28.87
N PRO A 199 -5.56 -8.13 29.30
CA PRO A 199 -4.98 -7.73 30.58
C PRO A 199 -5.76 -8.25 31.82
N TYR A 200 -6.75 -9.12 31.61
CA TYR A 200 -7.71 -9.60 32.60
C TYR A 200 -7.73 -11.12 32.81
N ASP A 201 -6.70 -11.85 32.35
CA ASP A 201 -6.43 -13.24 32.80
C ASP A 201 -5.43 -13.28 33.96
#